data_AF-A0A101S7D0-F1
#
_entry.id   AF-A0A101S7D0-F1
#
_cell.length_a   1.000
_cell.length_b   1.000
_cell.length_c   1.000
_cell.angle_alpha   90.00
_cell.angle_beta   90.00
_cell.angle_gamma   90.00
#
_symmetry.space_group_name_H-M   'P 1'
#
loop_
_entity.id
_entity.type
_entity.pdbx_description
1 polymer ?
#
loop_
_entity_poly.entity_id
_entity_poly.type
_entity_poly.pdbx_seq_one_letter_code
_entity_poly.pdbx_strand_id
1 'polypeptide(L)'
;MTTVTAPTALAQAVEQQLGDPYDTTNPTGFRAILAAREAGRPAAAEPLPAALASSGNPTPEARLHALRALYRRSPHLARALQRDRPDDGPQAAAVRIGAAVGALDSALRLTLRHLRGRRLYGAAAIDIPHLREVLSGVHADLLLCDVLTTLAVRGEDLLPTRPDAHEQAVRQLVPRVIQGALDRLSVVMGSRFYIREGEHAVFQLLLHETQRQLFAPAPRPRPAPHPLPFAELVTAAPAAALAAPEFLTAAPGRILATHARRVRQPSGAVQERLYADLERRYDTRLSFDLTERPLPDRP
;
A
#
# COMPACT_ATOMS: atom_id res chain seq x y z
N MET A 1 20.42 4.71 -1.69
CA MET A 1 19.57 3.52 -1.87
C MET A 1 20.07 2.80 -3.10
N THR A 2 20.49 1.54 -2.95
CA THR A 2 20.91 0.66 -4.04
C THR A 2 19.72 0.46 -4.98
N THR A 3 19.89 0.77 -6.27
CA THR A 3 18.85 0.58 -7.30
C THR A 3 18.63 -0.91 -7.53
N VAL A 4 17.68 -1.48 -6.79
CA VAL A 4 17.15 -2.82 -7.05
C VAL A 4 16.38 -2.74 -8.36
N THR A 5 16.83 -3.47 -9.38
CA THR A 5 16.16 -3.50 -10.69
C THR A 5 14.90 -4.35 -10.57
N ALA A 6 13.79 -3.75 -10.15
CA ALA A 6 12.49 -4.41 -10.11
C ALA A 6 11.86 -4.45 -11.51
N PRO A 7 11.17 -5.54 -11.92
CA PRO A 7 10.50 -5.64 -13.21
C PRO A 7 9.24 -4.76 -13.24
N THR A 8 9.43 -3.47 -13.51
CA THR A 8 8.38 -2.44 -13.40
C THR A 8 7.71 -2.08 -14.72
N ALA A 9 8.24 -2.53 -15.87
CA ALA A 9 7.75 -2.16 -17.20
C ALA A 9 6.25 -2.45 -17.40
N LEU A 10 5.78 -3.63 -16.99
CA LEU A 10 4.36 -3.98 -17.05
C LEU A 10 3.52 -3.02 -16.20
N ALA A 11 3.99 -2.73 -14.99
CA ALA A 11 3.29 -1.85 -14.07
C ALA A 11 3.27 -0.39 -14.56
N GLN A 12 4.32 0.06 -15.24
CA GLN A 12 4.37 1.38 -15.90
C GLN A 12 3.39 1.45 -17.07
N ALA A 13 3.33 0.41 -17.90
CA ALA A 13 2.35 0.34 -18.99
C ALA A 13 0.91 0.38 -18.46
N VAL A 14 0.63 -0.31 -17.34
CA VAL A 14 -0.67 -0.24 -16.66
C VAL A 14 -0.96 1.18 -16.14
N GLU A 15 -0.02 1.82 -15.45
CA GLU A 15 -0.21 3.21 -14.96
C GLU A 15 -0.45 4.20 -16.11
N GLN A 16 0.31 4.08 -17.21
CA GLN A 16 0.14 4.92 -18.40
C GLN A 16 -1.25 4.76 -19.02
N GLN A 17 -1.74 3.51 -19.11
CA GLN A 17 -3.09 3.25 -19.61
C GLN A 17 -4.18 3.78 -18.67
N LEU A 18 -3.97 3.67 -17.35
CA LEU A 18 -4.91 4.20 -16.35
C LEU A 18 -4.94 5.73 -16.31
N GLY A 19 -3.86 6.40 -16.74
CA GLY A 19 -3.78 7.86 -16.80
C GLY A 19 -3.92 8.55 -15.43
N ASP A 20 -4.10 9.88 -15.47
CA ASP A 20 -4.24 10.71 -14.27
C ASP A 20 -5.55 10.40 -13.53
N PRO A 21 -5.52 9.92 -12.27
CA PRO A 21 -6.73 9.61 -11.52
C PRO A 21 -7.61 10.82 -11.21
N TYR A 22 -7.06 12.04 -11.21
CA TYR A 22 -7.79 13.28 -10.88
C TYR A 22 -8.41 13.95 -12.10
N ASP A 23 -8.06 13.52 -13.32
CA ASP A 23 -8.68 14.01 -14.53
C ASP A 23 -10.16 13.60 -14.57
N THR A 24 -11.05 14.59 -14.53
CA THR A 24 -12.51 14.39 -14.51
C THR A 24 -13.08 13.79 -15.80
N THR A 25 -12.29 13.78 -16.87
CA THR A 25 -12.60 13.16 -18.17
C THR A 25 -12.06 11.75 -18.31
N ASN A 26 -11.18 11.31 -17.40
CA ASN A 26 -10.61 9.96 -17.44
C ASN A 26 -11.68 8.92 -17.06
N PRO A 27 -12.01 7.96 -17.95
CA PRO A 27 -13.01 6.92 -17.67
C PRO A 27 -12.61 5.96 -16.54
N THR A 28 -11.31 5.86 -16.25
CA THR A 28 -10.75 5.07 -15.14
C THR A 28 -10.28 5.95 -13.97
N GLY A 29 -10.59 7.25 -14.03
CA GLY A 29 -10.30 8.20 -12.97
C GLY A 29 -11.23 8.04 -11.77
N PHE A 30 -10.89 8.71 -10.67
CA PHE A 30 -11.61 8.64 -9.41
C PHE A 30 -13.09 9.04 -9.54
N ARG A 31 -13.39 10.07 -10.33
CA ARG A 31 -14.78 10.53 -10.56
C ARG A 31 -15.63 9.45 -11.23
N ALA A 32 -15.08 8.81 -12.26
CA ALA A 32 -15.79 7.77 -13.02
C ALA A 32 -16.02 6.52 -12.17
N ILE A 33 -15.01 6.10 -11.38
CA ILE A 33 -15.12 4.96 -10.47
C ILE A 33 -16.19 5.19 -9.40
N LEU A 34 -16.19 6.37 -8.78
CA LEU A 34 -17.20 6.74 -7.77
C LEU A 34 -18.61 6.76 -8.37
N ALA A 35 -18.78 7.39 -9.53
CA ALA A 35 -20.07 7.48 -10.21
C ALA A 35 -20.61 6.09 -10.62
N ALA A 36 -19.74 5.18 -11.06
CA ALA A 36 -20.14 3.81 -11.38
C ALA A 36 -20.63 3.06 -10.12
N ARG A 37 -19.92 3.21 -9.00
CA ARG A 37 -20.29 2.60 -7.73
C ARG A 37 -21.62 3.13 -7.18
N GLU A 38 -21.83 4.44 -7.23
CA GLU A 38 -23.08 5.07 -6.79
C GLU A 38 -24.28 4.58 -7.61
N ALA A 39 -24.09 4.41 -8.92
CA ALA A 39 -25.11 3.87 -9.80
C ALA A 39 -25.36 2.35 -9.63
N GLY A 40 -24.68 1.68 -8.69
CA GLY A 40 -24.75 0.22 -8.51
C GLY A 40 -24.23 -0.57 -9.71
N ARG A 41 -23.57 0.10 -10.67
CA ARG A 41 -22.92 -0.55 -11.79
C ARG A 41 -21.64 -1.19 -11.28
N PRO A 42 -21.23 -2.36 -11.80
CA PRO A 42 -19.83 -2.72 -11.68
C PRO A 42 -19.02 -1.52 -12.20
N ALA A 43 -18.06 -1.02 -11.41
CA ALA A 43 -17.03 -0.11 -11.93
C ALA A 43 -16.60 -0.70 -13.26
N ALA A 44 -16.77 0.08 -14.34
CA ALA A 44 -17.08 -0.43 -15.68
C ALA A 44 -16.42 -1.79 -15.91
N ALA A 45 -17.20 -2.76 -16.40
CA ALA A 45 -16.64 -3.95 -17.03
C ALA A 45 -15.90 -3.53 -18.33
N GLU A 46 -14.96 -2.61 -18.22
CA GLU A 46 -14.00 -2.24 -19.22
C GLU A 46 -12.78 -3.12 -19.01
N PRO A 47 -12.21 -3.63 -20.11
CA PRO A 47 -11.30 -4.75 -20.07
C PRO A 47 -10.11 -4.47 -19.16
N LEU A 48 -9.57 -5.56 -18.63
CA LEU A 48 -8.23 -5.59 -18.06
C LEU A 48 -7.30 -4.68 -18.87
N PRO A 49 -6.43 -3.87 -18.25
CA PRO A 49 -5.46 -3.07 -19.01
C PRO A 49 -4.83 -3.93 -20.11
N ALA A 50 -4.83 -3.43 -21.35
CA ALA A 50 -4.42 -4.21 -22.52
C ALA A 50 -3.00 -4.75 -22.31
N ALA A 51 -2.14 -3.97 -21.65
CA ALA A 51 -0.80 -4.37 -21.23
C ALA A 51 -0.80 -5.63 -20.34
N LEU A 52 -1.73 -5.73 -19.37
CA LEU A 52 -1.88 -6.91 -18.53
C LEU A 52 -2.45 -8.10 -19.33
N ALA A 53 -3.43 -7.85 -20.20
CA ALA A 53 -4.05 -8.90 -21.01
C ALA A 53 -3.04 -9.50 -22.01
N SER A 54 -2.18 -8.67 -22.60
CA SER A 54 -1.15 -9.08 -23.56
C SER A 54 0.11 -9.65 -22.89
N SER A 55 0.29 -9.47 -21.58
CA SER A 55 1.51 -9.90 -20.88
C SER A 55 1.66 -11.42 -20.71
N GLY A 56 0.65 -12.21 -21.06
CA GLY A 56 0.67 -13.67 -20.88
C GLY A 56 0.74 -14.06 -19.40
N ASN A 57 1.83 -14.73 -18.99
CA ASN A 57 2.06 -15.10 -17.59
C ASN A 57 3.26 -14.33 -17.01
N PRO A 58 3.06 -13.07 -16.54
CA PRO A 58 4.14 -12.29 -15.94
C PRO A 58 4.68 -12.96 -14.68
N THR A 59 5.94 -12.65 -14.35
CA THR A 59 6.56 -13.10 -13.10
C THR A 59 5.73 -12.63 -11.89
N PRO A 60 5.79 -13.34 -10.75
CA PRO A 60 5.08 -12.93 -9.54
C PRO A 60 5.35 -11.47 -9.13
N GLU A 61 6.58 -10.99 -9.25
CA GLU A 61 6.96 -9.60 -8.93
C GLU A 61 6.40 -8.59 -9.92
N ALA A 62 6.49 -8.86 -11.23
CA ALA A 62 5.87 -8.00 -12.24
C ALA A 62 4.35 -7.92 -12.05
N ARG A 63 3.70 -9.05 -11.72
CA ARG A 63 2.27 -9.11 -11.41
C ARG A 63 1.93 -8.31 -10.15
N LEU A 64 2.71 -8.43 -9.07
CA LEU A 64 2.53 -7.65 -7.84
C LEU A 64 2.52 -6.15 -8.15
N HIS A 65 3.52 -5.64 -8.88
CA HIS A 65 3.61 -4.21 -9.19
C HIS A 65 2.48 -3.73 -10.11
N ALA A 66 2.05 -4.56 -11.06
CA ALA A 66 0.91 -4.24 -11.93
C ALA A 66 -0.42 -4.21 -11.15
N LEU A 67 -0.61 -5.12 -10.19
CA LEU A 67 -1.77 -5.08 -9.30
C LEU A 67 -1.73 -3.85 -8.38
N ARG A 68 -0.56 -3.43 -7.89
CA ARG A 68 -0.45 -2.16 -7.12
C ARG A 68 -0.94 -0.95 -7.93
N ALA A 69 -0.66 -0.91 -9.23
CA ALA A 69 -1.15 0.16 -10.10
C ALA A 69 -2.69 0.17 -10.18
N LEU A 70 -3.32 -1.00 -10.31
CA LEU A 70 -4.78 -1.12 -10.24
C LEU A 70 -5.34 -0.71 -8.87
N TYR A 71 -4.72 -1.18 -7.79
CA TYR A 71 -5.17 -0.91 -6.41
C TYR A 71 -5.02 0.57 -6.02
N ARG A 72 -4.10 1.32 -6.63
CA ARG A 72 -4.04 2.79 -6.51
C ARG A 72 -5.32 3.48 -7.01
N ARG A 73 -6.06 2.86 -7.93
CA ARG A 73 -7.36 3.35 -8.39
C ARG A 73 -8.50 2.75 -7.57
N SER A 74 -8.57 1.42 -7.57
CA SER A 74 -9.59 0.65 -6.87
C SER A 74 -9.20 -0.82 -6.83
N PRO A 75 -9.16 -1.47 -5.64
CA PRO A 75 -9.00 -2.92 -5.53
C PRO A 75 -10.06 -3.72 -6.31
N HIS A 76 -11.23 -3.13 -6.60
CA HIS A 76 -12.26 -3.78 -7.41
C HIS A 76 -11.82 -4.02 -8.86
N LEU A 77 -10.99 -3.15 -9.46
CA LEU A 77 -10.47 -3.32 -10.83
C LEU A 77 -9.65 -4.60 -10.98
N ALA A 78 -8.95 -5.00 -9.92
CA ALA A 78 -8.17 -6.22 -9.89
C ALA A 78 -8.99 -7.48 -9.58
N ARG A 79 -10.28 -7.35 -9.24
CA ARG A 79 -11.09 -8.48 -8.75
C ARG A 79 -11.22 -9.59 -9.80
N ALA A 80 -11.37 -9.24 -11.08
CA ALA A 80 -11.47 -10.23 -12.16
C ALA A 80 -10.19 -11.08 -12.28
N LEU A 81 -9.03 -10.51 -11.99
CA LEU A 81 -7.74 -11.23 -11.99
C LEU A 81 -7.59 -12.23 -10.85
N GLN A 82 -8.45 -12.12 -9.83
CA GLN A 82 -8.32 -12.86 -8.58
C GLN A 82 -9.42 -13.90 -8.39
N ARG A 83 -10.51 -13.86 -9.19
CA ARG A 83 -11.67 -14.77 -9.03
C ARG A 83 -11.37 -16.24 -9.32
N ASP A 84 -10.47 -16.52 -10.26
CA ASP A 84 -10.26 -17.88 -10.78
C ASP A 84 -8.93 -18.51 -10.34
N ARG A 85 -8.18 -17.85 -9.45
CA ARG A 85 -6.92 -18.39 -8.92
C ARG A 85 -7.19 -19.05 -7.57
N PRO A 86 -6.97 -20.37 -7.44
CA PRO A 86 -6.89 -20.98 -6.11
C PRO A 86 -5.78 -20.27 -5.30
N ASP A 87 -5.85 -20.36 -3.97
CA ASP A 87 -4.79 -19.81 -3.11
C ASP A 87 -3.54 -20.71 -3.23
N ASP A 88 -2.83 -20.58 -4.36
CA ASP A 88 -1.75 -21.44 -4.87
C ASP A 88 -0.42 -21.27 -4.11
N GLY A 89 -0.47 -21.18 -2.78
CA GLY A 89 0.71 -21.10 -1.93
C GLY A 89 1.16 -19.69 -1.51
N PRO A 90 2.33 -19.57 -0.85
CA PRO A 90 2.75 -18.35 -0.15
C PRO A 90 3.03 -17.17 -1.10
N GLN A 91 3.61 -17.43 -2.28
CA GLN A 91 3.87 -16.40 -3.30
C GLN A 91 2.58 -15.79 -3.86
N ALA A 92 1.56 -16.60 -4.15
CA ALA A 92 0.27 -16.11 -4.65
C ALA A 92 -0.43 -15.20 -3.62
N ALA A 93 -0.38 -15.58 -2.33
CA ALA A 93 -0.89 -14.74 -1.26
C ALA A 93 -0.08 -13.44 -1.11
N ALA A 94 1.25 -13.50 -1.22
CA ALA A 94 2.10 -12.32 -1.18
C ALA A 94 1.80 -11.33 -2.32
N VAL A 95 1.56 -11.81 -3.55
CA VAL A 95 1.12 -10.97 -4.68
C VAL A 95 -0.21 -10.29 -4.37
N ARG A 96 -1.21 -11.04 -3.89
CA ARG A 96 -2.56 -10.52 -3.62
C ARG A 96 -2.59 -9.53 -2.46
N ILE A 97 -1.94 -9.86 -1.35
CA ILE A 97 -1.88 -9.01 -0.15
C ILE A 97 -0.99 -7.79 -0.41
N GLY A 98 0.16 -7.99 -1.05
CA GLY A 98 1.10 -6.92 -1.40
C GLY A 98 0.54 -5.92 -2.43
N ALA A 99 -0.47 -6.29 -3.21
CA ALA A 99 -1.18 -5.35 -4.08
C ALA A 99 -1.85 -4.21 -3.28
N ALA A 100 -2.29 -4.48 -2.05
CA ALA A 100 -2.93 -3.49 -1.18
C ALA A 100 -2.02 -2.33 -0.77
N VAL A 101 -0.69 -2.48 -0.90
CA VAL A 101 0.27 -1.38 -0.76
C VAL A 101 -0.07 -0.24 -1.74
N GLY A 102 -0.56 -0.54 -2.95
CA GLY A 102 -1.00 0.47 -3.90
C GLY A 102 -2.18 1.31 -3.39
N ALA A 103 -3.18 0.67 -2.77
CA ALA A 103 -4.30 1.41 -2.19
C ALA A 103 -3.86 2.30 -1.01
N LEU A 104 -2.93 1.81 -0.18
CA LEU A 104 -2.34 2.60 0.91
C LEU A 104 -1.53 3.80 0.40
N ASP A 105 -0.77 3.64 -0.69
CA ASP A 105 -0.05 4.74 -1.36
C ASP A 105 -1.02 5.86 -1.77
N SER A 106 -2.10 5.51 -2.48
CA SER A 106 -3.11 6.50 -2.89
C SER A 106 -3.85 7.13 -1.71
N ALA A 107 -4.17 6.34 -0.67
CA ALA A 107 -4.78 6.88 0.55
C ALA A 107 -3.85 7.90 1.23
N LEU A 108 -2.55 7.57 1.39
CA LEU A 108 -1.55 8.46 1.98
C LEU A 108 -1.38 9.73 1.14
N ARG A 109 -1.36 9.62 -0.18
CA ARG A 109 -1.28 10.75 -1.12
C ARG A 109 -2.48 11.68 -1.03
N LEU A 110 -3.69 11.11 -0.99
CA LEU A 110 -4.92 11.88 -0.78
C LEU A 110 -4.90 12.63 0.56
N THR A 111 -4.39 11.99 1.62
CA THR A 111 -4.23 12.64 2.93
C THR A 111 -3.20 13.76 2.92
N LEU A 112 -2.05 13.57 2.27
CA LEU A 112 -1.04 14.62 2.09
C LEU A 112 -1.61 15.83 1.33
N ARG A 113 -2.26 15.58 0.19
CA ARG A 113 -2.93 16.61 -0.61
C ARG A 113 -3.95 17.38 0.24
N HIS A 114 -4.78 16.65 1.00
CA HIS A 114 -5.77 17.24 1.90
C HIS A 114 -5.13 18.15 2.96
N LEU A 115 -4.10 17.67 3.65
CA LEU A 115 -3.44 18.42 4.72
C LEU A 115 -2.65 19.63 4.23
N ARG A 116 -2.10 19.56 3.01
CA ARG A 116 -1.43 20.70 2.35
C ARG A 116 -2.42 21.79 1.93
N GLY A 117 -3.61 21.41 1.47
CA GLY A 117 -4.67 22.37 1.09
C GLY A 117 -5.49 22.92 2.27
N ARG A 118 -5.48 22.24 3.42
CA ARG A 118 -6.29 22.61 4.60
C ARG A 118 -5.54 23.59 5.49
N ARG A 119 -6.20 24.68 5.88
CA ARG A 119 -5.71 25.59 6.92
C ARG A 119 -6.35 25.32 8.28
N LEU A 120 -5.55 25.25 9.33
CA LEU A 120 -5.96 25.12 10.73
C LEU A 120 -5.15 26.11 11.56
N TYR A 121 -5.82 26.84 12.45
CA TYR A 121 -5.16 27.79 13.35
C TYR A 121 -4.25 28.81 12.63
N GLY A 122 -4.63 29.22 11.42
CA GLY A 122 -3.87 30.18 10.62
C GLY A 122 -2.73 29.60 9.78
N ALA A 123 -2.33 28.34 9.96
CA ALA A 123 -1.27 27.66 9.20
C ALA A 123 -1.81 26.47 8.38
N ALA A 124 -0.99 25.87 7.52
CA ALA A 124 -1.38 24.62 6.84
C ALA A 124 -1.43 23.48 7.86
N ALA A 125 -2.41 22.59 7.75
CA ALA A 125 -2.58 21.48 8.68
C ALA A 125 -1.35 20.54 8.68
N ILE A 126 -0.67 20.45 7.54
CA ILE A 126 0.57 19.67 7.37
C ILE A 126 1.72 20.17 8.27
N ASP A 127 1.67 21.39 8.78
CA ASP A 127 2.70 21.96 9.68
C ASP A 127 2.56 21.51 11.13
N ILE A 128 1.46 20.84 11.48
CA ILE A 128 1.23 20.32 12.83
C ILE A 128 2.16 19.12 13.05
N PRO A 129 3.06 19.15 14.06
CA PRO A 129 4.07 18.10 14.27
C PRO A 129 3.47 16.69 14.38
N HIS A 130 2.38 16.56 15.13
CA HIS A 130 1.70 15.28 15.31
C HIS A 130 1.20 14.67 13.98
N LEU A 131 0.74 15.50 13.04
CA LEU A 131 0.30 14.99 11.74
C LEU A 131 1.49 14.47 10.91
N ARG A 132 2.65 15.16 10.98
CA ARG A 132 3.87 14.70 10.33
C ARG A 132 4.35 13.37 10.91
N GLU A 133 4.27 13.18 12.23
CA GLU A 133 4.56 11.91 12.89
C GLU A 133 3.66 10.78 12.38
N VAL A 134 2.35 11.01 12.29
CA VAL A 134 1.38 10.01 11.79
C VAL A 134 1.66 9.65 10.33
N LEU A 135 1.90 10.64 9.48
CA LEU A 135 2.22 10.42 8.06
C LEU A 135 3.52 9.63 7.89
N SER A 136 4.55 9.99 8.67
CA SER A 136 5.83 9.27 8.68
C SER A 136 5.65 7.82 9.15
N GLY A 137 4.81 7.59 10.15
CA GLY A 137 4.50 6.25 10.64
C GLY A 137 3.74 5.41 9.61
N VAL A 138 2.79 6.00 8.91
CA VAL A 138 2.08 5.31 7.81
C VAL A 138 3.03 5.00 6.64
N HIS A 139 3.95 5.91 6.31
CA HIS A 139 4.99 5.65 5.31
C HIS A 139 5.90 4.48 5.73
N ALA A 140 6.32 4.43 6.99
CA ALA A 140 7.10 3.32 7.53
C ALA A 140 6.34 1.98 7.47
N ASP A 141 5.04 1.98 7.77
CA ASP A 141 4.19 0.77 7.63
C ASP A 141 4.04 0.34 6.18
N LEU A 142 3.94 1.28 5.25
CA LEU A 142 3.90 1.00 3.81
C LEU A 142 5.19 0.30 3.37
N LEU A 143 6.35 0.88 3.72
CA LEU A 143 7.66 0.30 3.42
C LEU A 143 7.83 -1.10 4.06
N LEU A 144 7.39 -1.29 5.31
CA LEU A 144 7.39 -2.59 5.97
C LEU A 144 6.57 -3.63 5.21
N CYS A 145 5.33 -3.29 4.84
CA CYS A 145 4.46 -4.18 4.08
C CYS A 145 5.06 -4.52 2.72
N ASP A 146 5.69 -3.54 2.07
CA ASP A 146 6.31 -3.73 0.77
C ASP A 146 7.53 -4.65 0.84
N VAL A 147 8.46 -4.42 1.78
CA VAL A 147 9.63 -5.28 2.00
C VAL A 147 9.20 -6.73 2.22
N LEU A 148 8.28 -6.96 3.17
CA LEU A 148 7.84 -8.32 3.51
C LEU A 148 7.18 -9.04 2.33
N THR A 149 6.33 -8.34 1.57
CA THR A 149 5.63 -8.94 0.42
C THR A 149 6.55 -9.12 -0.80
N THR A 150 7.47 -8.19 -1.05
CA THR A 150 8.47 -8.30 -2.14
C THR A 150 9.38 -9.50 -1.92
N LEU A 151 9.92 -9.66 -0.70
CA LEU A 151 10.77 -10.81 -0.37
C LEU A 151 10.00 -12.14 -0.56
N ALA A 152 8.72 -12.18 -0.17
CA ALA A 152 7.91 -13.40 -0.28
C ALA A 152 7.63 -13.76 -1.73
N VAL A 153 7.38 -12.74 -2.54
CA VAL A 153 7.21 -12.89 -3.99
C VAL A 153 8.48 -13.38 -4.66
N ARG A 154 9.66 -12.95 -4.20
CA ARG A 154 10.96 -13.44 -4.68
C ARG A 154 11.34 -14.83 -4.18
N GLY A 155 10.64 -15.33 -3.15
CA GLY A 155 10.97 -16.61 -2.51
C GLY A 155 12.29 -16.56 -1.75
N GLU A 156 12.71 -15.37 -1.30
CA GLU A 156 13.93 -15.19 -0.53
C GLU A 156 13.71 -15.68 0.91
N ASP A 157 14.42 -16.74 1.29
CA ASP A 157 14.35 -17.30 2.64
C ASP A 157 15.15 -16.42 3.61
N LEU A 158 14.42 -15.57 4.34
CA LEU A 158 15.00 -14.62 5.30
C LEU A 158 15.55 -15.31 6.54
N LEU A 159 14.92 -16.39 6.95
CA LEU A 159 15.19 -17.09 8.20
C LEU A 159 15.04 -18.60 7.96
N PRO A 160 16.08 -19.29 7.46
CA PRO A 160 16.03 -20.73 7.19
C PRO A 160 15.67 -21.59 8.41
N THR A 161 15.98 -21.11 9.61
CA THR A 161 15.63 -21.76 10.88
C THR A 161 14.15 -21.58 11.27
N ARG A 162 13.42 -20.69 10.58
CA ARG A 162 12.03 -20.31 10.83
C ARG A 162 11.24 -20.14 9.51
N PRO A 163 11.03 -21.23 8.76
CA PRO A 163 10.41 -21.18 7.42
C PRO A 163 8.96 -20.68 7.43
N ASP A 164 8.27 -20.74 8.58
CA ASP A 164 6.91 -20.24 8.78
C ASP A 164 6.82 -18.72 8.95
N ALA A 165 7.93 -18.07 9.33
CA ALA A 165 7.93 -16.66 9.72
C ALA A 165 7.48 -15.74 8.58
N HIS A 166 7.87 -16.05 7.34
CA HIS A 166 7.54 -15.21 6.20
C HIS A 166 6.07 -15.32 5.80
N GLU A 167 5.53 -16.54 5.78
CA GLU A 167 4.12 -16.77 5.55
C GLU A 167 3.26 -16.13 6.66
N GLN A 168 3.68 -16.25 7.92
CA GLN A 168 3.04 -15.58 9.05
C GLN A 168 3.05 -14.06 8.88
N ALA A 169 4.19 -13.47 8.49
CA ALA A 169 4.30 -12.04 8.22
C ALA A 169 3.33 -11.60 7.11
N VAL A 170 3.32 -12.29 5.97
CA VAL A 170 2.49 -11.93 4.83
C VAL A 170 1.00 -12.14 5.09
N ARG A 171 0.60 -13.29 5.65
CA ARG A 171 -0.82 -13.65 5.79
C ARG A 171 -1.46 -13.09 7.06
N GLN A 172 -0.70 -12.82 8.12
CA GLN A 172 -1.24 -12.43 9.41
C GLN A 172 -0.86 -11.00 9.82
N LEU A 173 0.37 -10.57 9.57
CA LEU A 173 0.83 -9.23 9.96
C LEU A 173 0.44 -8.17 8.93
N VAL A 174 0.85 -8.34 7.67
CA VAL A 174 0.70 -7.31 6.62
C VAL A 174 -0.75 -6.81 6.46
N PRO A 175 -1.79 -7.67 6.37
CA PRO A 175 -3.17 -7.20 6.24
C PRO A 175 -3.59 -6.27 7.39
N ARG A 176 -3.17 -6.58 8.61
CA ARG A 176 -3.50 -5.81 9.81
C ARG A 176 -2.69 -4.52 9.89
N VAL A 177 -1.43 -4.51 9.43
CA VAL A 177 -0.60 -3.30 9.35
C VAL A 177 -1.21 -2.32 8.34
N ILE A 178 -1.54 -2.78 7.13
CA ILE A 178 -2.21 -1.95 6.10
C ILE A 178 -3.51 -1.40 6.63
N GLN A 179 -4.34 -2.24 7.26
CA GLN A 179 -5.60 -1.83 7.83
C GLN A 179 -5.43 -0.75 8.92
N GLY A 180 -4.54 -0.98 9.88
CA GLY A 180 -4.26 0.00 10.93
C GLY A 180 -3.64 1.31 10.38
N ALA A 181 -2.95 1.27 9.25
CA ALA A 181 -2.44 2.45 8.57
C ALA A 181 -3.55 3.26 7.90
N LEU A 182 -4.45 2.60 7.17
CA LEU A 182 -5.63 3.23 6.59
C LEU A 182 -6.56 3.83 7.66
N ASP A 183 -6.74 3.13 8.79
CA ASP A 183 -7.53 3.62 9.92
C ASP A 183 -6.93 4.90 10.52
N ARG A 184 -5.60 4.96 10.70
CA ARG A 184 -4.91 6.19 11.14
C ARG A 184 -5.10 7.34 10.16
N LEU A 185 -4.99 7.08 8.86
CA LEU A 185 -5.24 8.10 7.84
C LEU A 185 -6.70 8.58 7.88
N SER A 186 -7.67 7.69 8.13
CA SER A 186 -9.08 8.08 8.26
C SER A 186 -9.32 9.08 9.40
N VAL A 187 -8.60 8.91 10.52
CA VAL A 187 -8.64 9.84 11.66
C VAL A 187 -8.02 11.18 11.28
N VAL A 188 -6.89 11.17 10.57
CA VAL A 188 -6.22 12.38 10.08
C VAL A 188 -7.10 13.17 9.10
N MET A 189 -7.84 12.48 8.23
CA MET A 189 -8.83 13.09 7.33
C MET A 189 -9.99 13.76 8.10
N GLY A 190 -10.24 13.39 9.35
CA GLY A 190 -11.23 14.03 10.23
C GLY A 190 -12.64 14.02 9.63
N SER A 191 -13.36 15.14 9.70
CA SER A 191 -14.72 15.22 9.15
C SER A 191 -14.79 15.07 7.62
N ARG A 192 -13.69 15.37 6.89
CA ARG A 192 -13.62 15.17 5.43
C ARG A 192 -13.66 13.70 5.05
N PHE A 193 -13.31 12.79 5.97
CA PHE A 193 -13.52 11.37 5.78
C PHE A 193 -14.98 11.02 5.49
N TYR A 194 -15.98 11.77 6.00
CA TYR A 194 -17.40 11.43 5.85
C TYR A 194 -18.07 11.98 4.60
N ILE A 195 -17.38 12.83 3.84
CA ILE A 195 -17.92 13.44 2.62
C ILE A 195 -17.96 12.40 1.51
N ARG A 196 -19.13 12.26 0.87
CA ARG A 196 -19.40 11.27 -0.19
C ARG A 196 -19.18 11.80 -1.61
N GLU A 197 -18.79 13.07 -1.73
CA GLU A 197 -18.55 13.74 -3.00
C GLU A 197 -17.09 14.22 -3.14
N GLY A 198 -16.62 14.32 -4.38
CA GLY A 198 -15.30 14.86 -4.72
C GLY A 198 -14.12 13.95 -4.33
N GLU A 199 -12.92 14.54 -4.28
CA GLU A 199 -11.64 13.82 -4.08
C GLU A 199 -11.59 13.02 -2.77
N HIS A 200 -12.35 13.42 -1.74
CA HIS A 200 -12.34 12.76 -0.44
C HIS A 200 -13.16 11.46 -0.39
N ALA A 201 -14.18 11.31 -1.25
CA ALA A 201 -14.99 10.10 -1.31
C ALA A 201 -14.19 8.87 -1.76
N VAL A 202 -13.13 9.10 -2.54
CA VAL A 202 -12.17 8.09 -3.00
C VAL A 202 -11.47 7.42 -1.82
N PHE A 203 -11.15 8.18 -0.77
CA PHE A 203 -10.48 7.62 0.40
C PHE A 203 -11.33 6.51 1.05
N GLN A 204 -12.63 6.76 1.23
CA GLN A 204 -13.54 5.76 1.78
C GLN A 204 -13.68 4.54 0.87
N LEU A 205 -13.71 4.77 -0.46
CA LEU A 205 -13.73 3.69 -1.44
C LEU A 205 -12.49 2.79 -1.26
N LEU A 206 -11.30 3.37 -1.28
CA LEU A 206 -10.04 2.65 -1.12
C LEU A 206 -9.98 1.89 0.20
N LEU A 207 -10.34 2.55 1.32
CA LEU A 207 -10.41 1.91 2.64
C LEU A 207 -11.31 0.68 2.61
N HIS A 208 -12.56 0.86 2.18
CA HIS A 208 -13.56 -0.20 2.24
C HIS A 208 -13.25 -1.37 1.29
N GLU A 209 -12.79 -1.09 0.07
CA GLU A 209 -12.44 -2.14 -0.87
C GLU A 209 -11.18 -2.88 -0.44
N THR A 210 -10.20 -2.18 0.12
CA THR A 210 -8.97 -2.82 0.64
C THR A 210 -9.29 -3.71 1.83
N GLN A 211 -10.11 -3.24 2.78
CA GLN A 211 -10.62 -4.06 3.88
C GLN A 211 -11.28 -5.34 3.39
N ARG A 212 -12.20 -5.22 2.43
CA ARG A 212 -12.93 -6.38 1.88
C ARG A 212 -12.01 -7.38 1.20
N GLN A 213 -10.97 -6.90 0.50
CA GLN A 213 -9.99 -7.78 -0.16
C GLN A 213 -9.06 -8.47 0.85
N LEU A 214 -8.54 -7.72 1.83
CA LEU A 214 -7.60 -8.23 2.83
C LEU A 214 -8.21 -9.25 3.79
N PHE A 215 -9.50 -9.09 4.11
CA PHE A 215 -10.21 -9.92 5.07
C PHE A 215 -11.34 -10.74 4.43
N ALA A 216 -11.29 -10.95 3.11
CA ALA A 216 -12.16 -11.90 2.44
C ALA A 216 -12.01 -13.29 3.09
N PRO A 217 -13.09 -14.07 3.25
CA PRO A 217 -13.00 -15.43 3.76
C PRO A 217 -12.00 -16.25 2.94
N ALA A 218 -10.92 -16.66 3.58
CA ALA A 218 -9.88 -17.52 3.03
C ALA A 218 -9.71 -18.73 3.97
N PRO A 219 -9.13 -19.85 3.50
CA PRO A 219 -8.72 -20.92 4.39
C PRO A 219 -7.91 -20.34 5.55
N ARG A 220 -8.32 -20.63 6.79
CA ARG A 220 -7.63 -20.08 7.96
C ARG A 220 -6.15 -20.46 7.86
N PRO A 221 -5.23 -19.50 7.92
CA PRO A 221 -3.82 -19.83 7.95
C PRO A 221 -3.58 -20.76 9.14
N ARG A 222 -2.63 -21.71 8.99
CA ARG A 222 -2.24 -22.55 10.12
C ARG A 222 -1.89 -21.64 11.30
N PRO A 223 -2.36 -21.96 12.53
CA PRO A 223 -1.99 -21.18 13.70
C PRO A 223 -0.46 -21.14 13.79
N ALA A 224 0.08 -19.95 14.01
CA ALA A 224 1.52 -19.79 14.10
C ALA A 224 2.02 -20.53 15.34
N PRO A 225 2.97 -21.47 15.22
CA PRO A 225 3.46 -22.24 16.35
C PRO A 225 4.25 -21.35 17.33
N HIS A 226 4.76 -20.21 16.87
CA HIS A 226 5.58 -19.28 17.65
C HIS A 226 5.25 -17.81 17.33
N PRO A 227 5.61 -16.88 18.22
CA PRO A 227 5.58 -15.45 17.92
C PRO A 227 6.46 -15.12 16.71
N LEU A 228 6.05 -14.12 15.92
CA LEU A 228 6.81 -13.66 14.77
C LEU A 228 8.16 -13.07 15.24
N PRO A 229 9.31 -13.53 14.73
CA PRO A 229 10.64 -13.01 15.06
C PRO A 229 10.89 -11.67 14.35
N PHE A 230 10.08 -10.65 14.65
CA PHE A 230 10.02 -9.40 13.88
C PHE A 230 11.38 -8.69 13.78
N ALA A 231 12.13 -8.62 14.89
CA ALA A 231 13.43 -7.96 14.91
C ALA A 231 14.44 -8.64 13.97
N GLU A 232 14.48 -9.97 13.96
CA GLU A 232 15.33 -10.74 13.04
C GLU A 232 14.89 -10.56 11.59
N LEU A 233 13.58 -10.61 11.32
CA LEU A 233 13.03 -10.42 9.97
C LEU A 233 13.42 -9.07 9.35
N VAL A 234 13.31 -7.97 10.10
CA VAL A 234 13.57 -6.62 9.55
C VAL A 234 15.04 -6.23 9.53
N THR A 235 15.91 -6.99 10.22
CA THR A 235 17.37 -6.78 10.23
C THR A 235 18.11 -7.79 9.36
N ALA A 236 17.43 -8.83 8.87
CA ALA A 236 17.98 -9.79 7.92
C ALA A 236 18.55 -9.09 6.68
N ALA A 237 19.70 -9.57 6.19
CA ALA A 237 20.43 -8.93 5.09
C ALA A 237 19.57 -8.64 3.85
N PRO A 238 18.66 -9.54 3.40
CA PRO A 238 17.82 -9.23 2.24
C PRO A 238 16.79 -8.11 2.51
N ALA A 239 16.25 -8.01 3.73
CA ALA A 239 15.38 -6.91 4.12
C ALA A 239 16.14 -5.58 4.19
N ALA A 240 17.33 -5.58 4.80
CA ALA A 240 18.20 -4.42 4.90
C ALA A 240 18.71 -3.93 3.52
N ALA A 241 18.77 -4.82 2.53
CA ALA A 241 19.10 -4.47 1.15
C ALA A 241 17.97 -3.71 0.43
N LEU A 242 16.71 -3.91 0.85
CA LEU A 242 15.55 -3.25 0.27
C LEU A 242 15.21 -1.91 0.95
N ALA A 243 15.31 -1.85 2.27
CA ALA A 243 15.00 -0.65 3.04
C ALA A 243 15.88 -0.52 4.28
N ALA A 244 16.08 0.72 4.73
CA ALA A 244 16.85 1.00 5.93
C ALA A 244 16.16 0.36 7.16
N PRO A 245 16.85 -0.47 7.96
CA PRO A 245 16.24 -1.17 9.10
C PRO A 245 15.60 -0.21 10.13
N GLU A 246 16.12 1.00 10.27
CA GLU A 246 15.54 2.03 11.13
C GLU A 246 14.12 2.45 10.69
N PHE A 247 13.82 2.41 9.39
CA PHE A 247 12.47 2.71 8.88
C PHE A 247 11.51 1.56 9.20
N LEU A 248 11.96 0.32 9.04
CA LEU A 248 11.15 -0.87 9.33
C LEU A 248 10.88 -1.03 10.81
N THR A 249 11.88 -0.75 11.65
CA THR A 249 11.74 -0.77 13.11
C THR A 249 10.93 0.42 13.64
N ALA A 250 10.82 1.52 12.88
CA ALA A 250 9.97 2.66 13.23
C ALA A 250 8.49 2.48 12.87
N ALA A 251 8.15 1.47 12.05
CA ALA A 251 6.79 1.17 11.61
C ALA A 251 5.85 0.93 12.82
N PRO A 252 4.82 1.76 13.04
CA PRO A 252 3.89 1.61 14.16
C PRO A 252 3.17 0.25 14.19
N GLY A 253 2.89 -0.33 13.03
CA GLY A 253 2.27 -1.63 12.85
C GLY A 253 3.08 -2.81 13.40
N ARG A 254 4.38 -2.62 13.67
CA ARG A 254 5.21 -3.63 14.35
C ARG A 254 4.65 -4.08 15.68
N ILE A 255 3.83 -3.25 16.33
CA ILE A 255 3.22 -3.59 17.62
C ILE A 255 2.43 -4.91 17.54
N LEU A 256 1.84 -5.21 16.38
CA LEU A 256 1.07 -6.42 16.14
C LEU A 256 1.92 -7.70 16.15
N ALA A 257 3.24 -7.56 16.05
CA ALA A 257 4.21 -8.64 16.14
C ALA A 257 4.95 -8.67 17.49
N THR A 258 4.64 -7.77 18.43
CA THR A 258 5.36 -7.62 19.69
C THR A 258 4.41 -7.62 20.88
N HIS A 259 4.96 -7.70 22.09
CA HIS A 259 4.19 -7.60 23.35
C HIS A 259 3.90 -6.14 23.77
N ALA A 260 4.21 -5.17 22.92
CA ALA A 260 4.01 -3.76 23.26
C ALA A 260 2.51 -3.41 23.35
N ARG A 261 2.15 -2.52 24.28
CA ARG A 261 0.75 -2.15 24.57
C ARG A 261 0.29 -0.84 23.92
N ARG A 262 1.21 -0.02 23.40
CA ARG A 262 0.89 1.28 22.80
C ARG A 262 1.57 1.46 21.46
N VAL A 263 0.77 1.81 20.45
CA VAL A 263 1.25 2.21 19.12
C VAL A 263 2.06 3.49 19.31
N ARG A 264 3.31 3.50 18.84
CA ARG A 264 4.17 4.70 18.86
C ARG A 264 4.44 5.11 17.43
N GLN A 265 4.22 6.39 17.15
CA GLN A 265 4.68 7.00 15.90
C GLN A 265 6.21 7.15 15.94
N PRO A 266 6.88 7.19 14.77
CA PRO A 266 8.29 7.56 14.71
C PRO A 266 8.51 8.96 15.30
N SER A 267 9.67 9.18 15.89
CA SER A 267 10.10 10.49 16.41
C SER A 267 11.58 10.76 16.12
N GLY A 268 12.00 12.02 16.29
CA GLY A 268 13.38 12.47 16.10
C GLY A 268 13.89 12.28 14.66
N ALA A 269 15.20 12.00 14.52
CA ALA A 269 15.87 11.94 13.22
C ALA A 269 15.27 10.90 12.24
N VAL A 270 14.74 9.78 12.75
CA VAL A 270 14.11 8.76 11.88
C VAL A 270 12.79 9.29 11.32
N GLN A 271 12.00 9.98 12.14
CA GLN A 271 10.76 10.62 11.68
C GLN A 271 11.04 11.70 10.64
N GLU A 272 12.02 12.56 10.87
CA GLU A 272 12.41 13.62 9.93
C GLU A 272 12.84 13.04 8.58
N ARG A 273 13.65 11.98 8.58
CA ARG A 273 14.07 11.30 7.35
C ARG A 273 12.90 10.62 6.61
N LEU A 274 11.99 9.97 7.33
CA LEU A 274 10.79 9.37 6.74
C LEU A 274 9.89 10.44 6.12
N TYR A 275 9.69 11.55 6.81
CA TYR A 275 8.86 12.65 6.33
C TYR A 275 9.48 13.33 5.11
N ALA A 276 10.79 13.60 5.13
CA ALA A 276 11.51 14.18 3.99
C ALA A 276 11.48 13.25 2.77
N ASP A 277 11.61 11.94 2.97
CA ASP A 277 11.46 10.94 1.90
C ASP A 277 10.04 10.94 1.31
N LEU A 278 9.02 11.01 2.18
CA LEU A 278 7.62 11.09 1.78
C LEU A 278 7.32 12.36 0.97
N GLU A 279 7.78 13.53 1.41
CA GLU A 279 7.61 14.80 0.70
C GLU A 279 8.33 14.78 -0.64
N ARG A 280 9.59 14.32 -0.68
CA ARG A 280 10.35 14.17 -1.93
C ARG A 280 9.57 13.36 -2.94
N ARG A 281 9.08 12.17 -2.55
CA ARG A 281 8.31 11.28 -3.45
C ARG A 281 6.98 11.90 -3.87
N TYR A 282 6.31 12.64 -2.99
CA TYR A 282 5.08 13.34 -3.35
C TYR A 282 5.36 14.41 -4.41
N ASP A 283 6.34 15.28 -4.18
CA ASP A 283 6.65 16.43 -5.03
C ASP A 283 7.23 16.00 -6.39
N THR A 284 7.97 14.89 -6.41
CA THR A 284 8.52 14.28 -7.64
C THR A 284 7.56 13.31 -8.32
N ARG A 285 6.34 13.14 -7.80
CA ARG A 285 5.30 12.25 -8.34
C ARG A 285 5.78 10.79 -8.46
N LEU A 286 6.49 10.32 -7.45
CA LEU A 286 6.91 8.92 -7.33
C LEU A 286 5.99 8.15 -6.39
N SER A 287 5.85 6.84 -6.62
CA SER A 287 5.18 5.93 -5.70
C SER A 287 5.88 5.87 -4.35
N PHE A 288 5.12 5.64 -3.30
CA PHE A 288 5.64 5.49 -1.94
C PHE A 288 6.15 4.06 -1.66
N ASP A 289 5.84 3.12 -2.54
CA ASP A 289 6.40 1.77 -2.55
C ASP A 289 7.92 1.76 -2.88
N LEU A 290 8.60 0.64 -2.66
CA LEU A 290 10.05 0.45 -2.88
C LEU A 290 10.49 0.74 -4.31
N THR A 291 9.57 0.76 -5.28
CA THR A 291 9.90 0.93 -6.69
C THR A 291 10.04 2.39 -7.12
N GLU A 292 9.60 3.35 -6.30
CA GLU A 292 9.69 4.81 -6.57
C GLU A 292 9.32 5.15 -8.02
N ARG A 293 8.22 4.60 -8.52
CA ARG A 293 7.80 4.73 -9.92
C ARG A 293 7.12 6.07 -10.17
N PRO A 294 7.37 6.70 -11.33
CA PRO A 294 6.61 7.88 -11.72
C PRO A 294 5.13 7.54 -11.86
N LEU A 295 4.29 8.39 -11.30
CA LEU A 295 2.84 8.30 -11.35
C LEU A 295 2.26 9.41 -12.25
N PRO A 296 1.12 9.14 -12.93
CA PRO A 296 0.53 10.06 -13.91
C PRO A 296 -0.29 11.19 -13.28
N ASP A 297 -0.45 11.20 -11.96
CA ASP A 297 -1.24 12.18 -11.21
C ASP A 297 -0.67 13.60 -11.33
N ARG A 298 -1.58 14.56 -11.57
CA ARG A 298 -1.26 15.99 -11.52
C ARG A 298 -1.36 16.51 -10.07
N PRO A 299 -0.41 17.35 -9.62
CA PRO A 299 -0.33 17.81 -8.24
C PRO A 299 -1.46 18.72 -7.79
#